data_AF-A0A2M7H1B0-F1
#
_entry.id   AF-A0A2M7H1B0-F1
#
_cell.length_a   1.000
_cell.length_b   1.000
_cell.length_c   1.000
_cell.angle_alpha   90.00
_cell.angle_beta   90.00
_cell.angle_gamma   90.00
#
_symmetry.space_group_name_H-M   'P 1'
#
loop_
_entity.id
_entity.type
_entity.pdbx_description
1 polymer ?
#
loop_
_entity_poly.entity_id
_entity_poly.type
_entity_poly.pdbx_seq_one_letter_code
_entity_poly.pdbx_strand_id
1 'polypeptide(L)'
;KGQLQVISPLEGTPAQSAGLRAGDKIIKINDKPTMDMTIEEAVNLIRGPKGSEVTLTIFREEWEKTKEIKIVRAVIEVPSLKWEIKNENIAYL
;
A
#
# COMPACT_ATOMS: atom_id res chain seq x y z
N LYS A 1 -17.48 11.09 -5.36
CA LYS A 1 -16.56 10.78 -4.24
C LYS A 1 -15.95 9.40 -4.51
N GLY A 2 -14.62 9.29 -4.57
CA GLY A 2 -13.94 8.04 -4.90
C GLY A 2 -13.70 7.18 -3.67
N GLN A 3 -13.78 5.86 -3.83
CA GLN A 3 -13.44 4.92 -2.77
C GLN A 3 -11.92 4.69 -2.77
N LEU A 4 -11.29 4.68 -1.59
CA LEU A 4 -9.87 4.36 -1.48
C LEU A 4 -9.62 2.93 -1.94
N GLN A 5 -8.68 2.80 -2.87
CA GLN A 5 -8.33 1.53 -3.49
C GLN A 5 -6.82 1.35 -3.50
N VAL A 6 -6.38 0.13 -3.24
CA VAL A 6 -4.99 -0.28 -3.38
C VAL A 6 -4.68 -0.42 -4.87
N ILE A 7 -3.75 0.38 -5.37
CA ILE A 7 -3.27 0.27 -6.76
C ILE A 7 -2.36 -0.94 -6.91
N SER A 8 -1.30 -1.02 -6.10
CA SER A 8 -0.42 -2.18 -6.03
C SER A 8 0.40 -2.15 -4.74
N PRO A 9 0.42 -3.24 -3.95
CA PRO A 9 1.40 -3.41 -2.88
C PRO A 9 2.81 -3.57 -3.47
N LEU A 10 3.77 -2.84 -2.91
CA LEU A 10 5.17 -2.98 -3.32
C LEU A 10 5.75 -4.32 -2.82
N GLU A 11 6.60 -4.93 -3.64
CA GLU A 11 7.26 -6.19 -3.30
C GLU A 11 8.17 -6.04 -2.06
N GLY A 12 8.18 -7.05 -1.19
CA GLY A 12 8.95 -7.06 0.05
C GLY A 12 8.40 -6.14 1.15
N THR A 13 7.24 -5.50 0.95
CA THR A 13 6.63 -4.64 1.98
C THR A 13 5.71 -5.41 2.92
N PRO A 14 5.44 -4.87 4.14
CA PRO A 14 4.47 -5.46 5.05
C PRO A 14 3.08 -5.60 4.44
N ALA A 15 2.67 -4.66 3.58
CA ALA A 15 1.38 -4.68 2.90
C ALA A 15 1.22 -5.92 2.01
N GLN A 16 2.26 -6.23 1.20
CA GLN A 16 2.27 -7.43 0.37
C GLN A 16 2.28 -8.70 1.24
N SER A 17 3.11 -8.72 2.29
CA SER A 17 3.23 -9.86 3.19
C SER A 17 1.93 -10.15 3.94
N ALA A 18 1.15 -9.12 4.24
CA ALA A 18 -0.18 -9.23 4.85
C ALA A 18 -1.28 -9.68 3.86
N GLY A 19 -0.95 -9.85 2.58
CA GLY A 19 -1.86 -10.38 1.57
C GLY A 19 -2.78 -9.34 0.92
N LEU A 20 -2.46 -8.04 1.03
CA LEU A 20 -3.10 -7.02 0.21
C LEU A 20 -2.82 -7.29 -1.28
N ARG A 21 -3.77 -6.88 -2.12
CA ARG A 21 -3.69 -7.03 -3.58
C ARG A 21 -4.13 -5.74 -4.28
N ALA A 22 -3.70 -5.60 -5.52
CA ALA A 22 -4.24 -4.59 -6.42
C ALA A 22 -5.76 -4.75 -6.52
N GLY A 23 -6.48 -3.63 -6.49
CA GLY A 23 -7.94 -3.61 -6.55
C GLY A 23 -8.65 -3.64 -5.19
N ASP A 24 -7.94 -3.95 -4.10
CA ASP A 24 -8.51 -3.98 -2.76
C ASP A 24 -9.12 -2.62 -2.38
N LYS A 25 -10.40 -2.61 -2.03
CA LYS A 25 -11.12 -1.41 -1.59
C LYS A 25 -11.01 -1.30 -0.08
N ILE A 26 -10.39 -0.21 0.40
CA ILE A 26 -10.21 0.04 1.83
C ILE A 26 -11.50 0.69 2.35
N ILE A 27 -12.23 -0.03 3.19
CA ILE A 27 -13.51 0.40 3.78
C ILE A 27 -13.29 1.11 5.12
N LYS A 28 -12.33 0.62 5.91
CA LYS A 28 -11.94 1.23 7.20
C LYS A 28 -10.43 1.13 7.43
N ILE A 29 -9.90 2.09 8.16
CA ILE A 29 -8.55 2.09 8.71
C ILE A 29 -8.69 2.16 10.23
N ASN A 30 -8.31 1.07 10.90
CA ASN A 30 -8.70 0.74 12.27
C ASN A 30 -10.23 0.86 12.39
N ASP A 31 -10.72 1.61 13.36
CA ASP A 31 -12.17 1.80 13.58
C ASP A 31 -12.78 2.93 12.76
N LYS A 32 -12.00 3.60 11.90
CA LYS A 32 -12.45 4.80 11.17
C LYS A 32 -12.85 4.47 9.72
N PRO A 33 -14.07 4.83 9.28
CA PRO A 33 -14.53 4.62 7.90
C PRO A 33 -13.83 5.54 6.91
N THR A 34 -13.49 5.03 5.74
CA THR A 34 -12.73 5.78 4.71
C THR A 34 -13.59 6.58 3.74
N MET A 35 -14.92 6.43 3.78
CA MET A 35 -15.84 6.97 2.76
C MET A 35 -15.82 8.50 2.64
N ASP A 36 -15.53 9.20 3.74
CA ASP A 36 -15.42 10.66 3.78
C ASP A 36 -13.99 11.14 4.07
N MET A 37 -13.01 10.24 4.05
CA MET A 37 -11.60 10.60 4.24
C MET A 37 -10.98 11.13 2.95
N THR A 38 -10.13 12.13 3.09
CA THR A 38 -9.15 12.48 2.06
C THR A 38 -8.06 11.41 1.97
N ILE A 39 -7.37 11.37 0.83
CA ILE A 39 -6.20 10.49 0.64
C ILE A 39 -5.14 10.79 1.71
N GLU A 40 -4.92 12.06 2.03
CA GLU A 40 -3.91 12.49 3.01
C GLU A 40 -4.24 11.98 4.42
N GLU A 41 -5.48 12.10 4.86
CA GLU A 41 -5.93 11.56 6.15
C GLU A 41 -5.75 10.04 6.22
N ALA A 42 -6.11 9.32 5.16
CA ALA A 42 -5.93 7.88 5.09
C ALA A 42 -4.45 7.49 5.15
N VAL A 43 -3.59 8.18 4.40
CA VAL A 43 -2.13 7.96 4.43
C VAL A 43 -1.58 8.20 5.84
N ASN A 44 -2.04 9.24 6.53
CA ASN A 44 -1.60 9.54 7.90
C ASN A 44 -2.02 8.46 8.91
N LEU A 45 -3.19 7.84 8.73
CA LEU A 45 -3.64 6.73 9.60
C LEU A 45 -2.92 5.41 9.31
N ILE A 46 -2.58 5.16 8.04
CA ILE A 46 -1.83 3.97 7.62
C ILE A 46 -0.38 4.07 8.09
N ARG A 47 0.22 5.25 8.01
CA ARG A 47 1.54 5.53 8.57
C ARG A 47 1.52 5.53 10.10
N GLY A 48 2.68 5.41 10.70
CA GLY A 48 2.83 5.35 12.15
C GLY A 48 4.16 4.74 12.57
N PRO A 49 4.40 4.58 13.88
CA PRO A 49 5.65 4.08 14.42
C PRO A 49 5.99 2.68 13.89
N LYS A 50 7.28 2.42 13.60
CA LYS A 50 7.76 1.08 13.24
C LYS A 50 7.38 0.07 14.33
N GLY A 51 6.90 -1.10 13.92
CA GLY A 51 6.48 -2.18 14.81
C GLY A 51 5.06 -2.03 15.36
N SER A 52 4.39 -0.89 15.16
CA SER A 52 2.97 -0.76 15.51
C SER A 52 2.06 -1.44 14.48
N GLU A 53 0.85 -1.80 14.88
CA GLU A 53 -0.13 -2.46 14.01
C GLU A 53 -1.14 -1.45 13.45
N VAL A 54 -1.55 -1.65 12.19
CA VAL A 54 -2.75 -1.05 11.59
C VAL A 54 -3.67 -2.17 11.12
N THR A 55 -4.97 -2.02 11.38
CA THR A 55 -5.98 -2.96 10.87
C THR A 55 -6.70 -2.29 9.70
N LEU A 56 -6.71 -2.91 8.53
CA LEU A 56 -7.46 -2.44 7.38
C LEU A 56 -8.66 -3.34 7.15
N THR A 57 -9.86 -2.77 7.08
CA THR A 57 -11.04 -3.51 6.61
C THR A 57 -11.12 -3.37 5.10
N ILE A 58 -10.96 -4.50 4.40
CA ILE A 58 -10.86 -4.56 2.95
C ILE A 58 -12.07 -5.28 2.36
N PHE A 59 -12.58 -4.73 1.26
CA PHE A 59 -13.45 -5.46 0.34
C PHE A 59 -12.67 -5.82 -0.91
N ARG A 60 -12.80 -7.08 -1.34
CA ARG A 60 -12.21 -7.59 -2.57
C ARG A 60 -13.32 -8.24 -3.39
N GLU A 61 -13.31 -8.05 -4.71
CA GLU A 61 -14.44 -8.43 -5.57
C GLU A 61 -14.77 -9.93 -5.53
N GLU A 62 -13.78 -10.79 -5.31
CA GLU A 62 -14.01 -12.23 -5.11
C GLU A 62 -14.56 -12.62 -3.72
N TRP A 63 -14.75 -11.66 -2.80
CA TRP A 63 -15.27 -11.93 -1.45
C TRP A 63 -16.72 -11.47 -1.31
N GLU A 64 -17.54 -12.31 -0.70
CA GLU A 64 -18.91 -11.95 -0.33
C GLU A 64 -18.98 -10.90 0.80
N LYS A 65 -17.93 -10.84 1.64
CA LYS A 65 -17.86 -9.97 2.82
C LYS A 65 -16.48 -9.33 2.94
N THR A 66 -16.46 -8.19 3.61
CA THR A 66 -15.20 -7.53 3.99
C THR A 66 -14.40 -8.37 4.96
N LYS A 67 -13.08 -8.28 4.90
CA LYS A 67 -12.17 -8.92 5.85
C LYS A 67 -11.22 -7.90 6.46
N GLU A 68 -10.82 -8.16 7.70
CA GLU A 68 -9.80 -7.38 8.37
C GLU A 68 -8.42 -7.96 8.07
N ILE A 69 -7.50 -7.09 7.69
CA ILE A 69 -6.09 -7.42 7.46
C ILE A 69 -5.26 -6.58 8.43
N LYS A 70 -4.52 -7.27 9.29
CA LYS A 70 -3.59 -6.65 10.23
C LYS A 70 -2.22 -6.53 9.57
N ILE A 71 -1.64 -5.33 9.64
CA ILE A 71 -0.36 -5.02 9.02
C ILE A 71 0.54 -4.41 10.09
N VAL A 72 1.71 -5.01 10.27
CA VAL A 72 2.75 -4.45 11.15
C VAL A 72 3.54 -3.42 10.35
N ARG A 73 3.60 -2.17 10.83
CA ARG A 73 4.29 -1.08 10.16
C ARG A 73 5.80 -1.33 10.16
N ALA A 74 6.41 -1.21 8.99
CA ALA A 74 7.86 -1.27 8.84
C ALA A 74 8.36 -0.05 8.04
N VAL A 75 9.65 0.23 8.19
CA VAL A 75 10.34 1.17 7.30
C VAL A 75 10.46 0.50 5.95
N ILE A 76 9.91 1.11 4.91
CA ILE A 76 10.07 0.64 3.54
C ILE A 76 11.44 1.13 3.08
N GLU A 77 12.39 0.20 3.00
CA GLU A 77 13.66 0.45 2.32
C GLU A 77 13.38 0.31 0.82
N VAL A 78 13.20 1.43 0.13
CA VAL A 78 13.16 1.41 -1.33
C VAL A 78 14.59 1.12 -1.77
N PRO A 79 14.88 -0.04 -2.40
CA PRO A 79 16.20 -0.23 -2.99
C PRO A 79 16.36 0.87 -4.02
N SER A 80 17.24 1.84 -3.75
CA SER A 80 17.63 2.82 -4.75
C SER A 80 18.08 2.01 -5.95
N LEU A 81 17.40 2.16 -7.11
CA LEU A 81 17.89 1.60 -8.35
C LEU A 81 19.38 1.93 -8.42
N LYS A 82 20.23 0.91 -8.32
CA LYS A 82 21.61 1.06 -8.78
C LYS A 82 21.44 1.30 -10.28
N TRP A 83 21.55 2.56 -10.69
CA TRP A 83 21.71 2.92 -12.08
C TRP A 83 22.99 2.24 -12.54
N GLU A 84 22.87 1.07 -13.14
CA GLU A 84 23.95 0.55 -13.95
C GLU A 84 23.91 1.37 -15.24
N ILE A 85 24.75 2.41 -15.29
CA ILE A 85 25.07 3.08 -16.54
C ILE A 85 25.72 2.00 -17.40
N LYS A 86 24.94 1.35 -18.27
CA LYS A 86 25.50 0.67 -19.42
C LYS A 86 26.16 1.75 -20.25
N ASN A 87 27.48 1.82 -20.16
CA ASN A 87 28.33 2.57 -21.10
C ASN A 87 28.11 2.00 -22.50
N GLU A 88 27.10 2.48 -23.21
CA GLU A 88 27.01 2.34 -24.66
C GLU A 88 27.19 3.72 -25.28
N ASN A 89 28.47 4.02 -25.45
CA ASN A 89 29.02 5.10 -26.24
C ASN A 89 28.52 4.93 -27.69
N ILE A 90 27.40 5.56 -28.06
CA ILE A 90 26.95 5.58 -29.46
C ILE A 90 26.67 7.03 -29.85
N ALA A 91 27.61 7.62 -30.59
CA ALA A 91 27.39 8.79 -31.42
C ALA A 91 27.00 8.31 -32.82
N TYR A 92 25.92 8.85 -33.38
CA TYR A 92 25.57 8.71 -34.80
C TYR A 92 26.13 9.90 -35.57
N LEU A 93 26.74 9.63 -36.74
CA LEU A 93 27.06 10.62 -37.78
C LEU A 93 25.92 10.69 -38.80
#